data_AF-A0A1G1IG53-F1
#
_entry.id   AF-A0A1G1IG53-F1
#
_cell.length_a   1.000
_cell.length_b   1.000
_cell.length_c   1.000
_cell.angle_alpha   90.00
_cell.angle_beta   90.00
_cell.angle_gamma   90.00
#
_symmetry.space_group_name_H-M   'P 1'
#
loop_
_entity.id
_entity.type
_entity.pdbx_description
1 polymer ?
#
loop_
_entity_poly.entity_id
_entity_poly.type
_entity_poly.pdbx_seq_one_letter_code
_entity_poly.pdbx_strand_id
1 'polypeptide(L)'
;MSDQPNTAQAMLQKQLQELDAIEKEAVTQSMNTVGATELVHKWKARTAALIAQQINPPAAQQLAAVKPGPSFTNDLFEEFSDEVELYRAHLRALMKSL
;
A
#
# COMPACT_ATOMS: atom_id res chain seq x y z
N MET A 1 -27.14 12.84 -1.79
CA MET A 1 -25.92 12.32 -2.42
C MET A 1 -24.72 12.93 -1.69
N SER A 2 -24.26 12.35 -0.58
CA SER A 2 -23.19 12.97 0.24
C SER A 2 -22.43 11.99 1.17
N ASP A 3 -22.18 10.74 0.78
CA ASP A 3 -21.47 9.75 1.63
C ASP A 3 -20.12 9.23 1.05
N GLN A 4 -19.79 9.64 -0.17
CA GLN A 4 -18.57 9.20 -0.87
C GLN A 4 -17.24 9.58 -0.17
N PRO A 5 -17.02 10.81 0.34
CA PRO A 5 -15.72 11.15 0.93
C PRO A 5 -15.44 10.37 2.23
N ASN A 6 -16.47 10.15 3.05
CA ASN A 6 -16.35 9.39 4.29
C ASN A 6 -16.05 7.90 4.01
N THR A 7 -16.67 7.34 2.98
CA THR A 7 -16.46 5.94 2.57
C THR A 7 -15.07 5.72 1.97
N ALA A 8 -14.60 6.64 1.12
CA ALA A 8 -13.28 6.56 0.49
C ALA A 8 -12.14 6.72 1.51
N GLN A 9 -12.24 7.67 2.45
CA GLN A 9 -11.25 7.83 3.53
C GLN A 9 -11.21 6.59 4.45
N ALA A 10 -12.36 6.03 4.82
CA ALA A 10 -12.43 4.80 5.60
C ALA A 10 -11.82 3.60 4.86
N MET A 11 -12.03 3.49 3.54
CA MET A 11 -11.40 2.46 2.71
C MET A 11 -9.88 2.59 2.71
N LEU A 12 -9.34 3.80 2.49
CA LEU A 12 -7.90 4.05 2.52
C LEU A 12 -7.28 3.78 3.90
N GLN A 13 -7.98 4.11 4.98
CA GLN A 13 -7.52 3.79 6.34
C GLN A 13 -7.44 2.28 6.58
N LYS A 14 -8.41 1.50 6.08
CA LYS A 14 -8.32 0.03 6.13
C LYS A 14 -7.12 -0.49 5.33
N GLN A 15 -6.85 0.07 4.15
CA GLN A 15 -5.70 -0.37 3.35
C GLN A 15 -4.35 -0.07 4.02
N LEU A 16 -4.25 1.04 4.77
CA LEU A 16 -3.07 1.33 5.62
C LEU A 16 -2.90 0.28 6.72
N GLN A 17 -3.98 -0.07 7.43
CA GLN A 17 -3.94 -1.09 8.48
C GLN A 17 -3.54 -2.47 7.93
N GLU A 18 -3.96 -2.81 6.71
CA GLU A 18 -3.54 -4.06 6.06
C GLU A 18 -2.05 -4.05 5.72
N LEU A 19 -1.47 -2.92 5.27
CA LEU A 19 -0.03 -2.80 5.09
C LEU A 19 0.74 -2.97 6.42
N ASP A 20 0.25 -2.36 7.50
CA ASP A 20 0.84 -2.51 8.84
C ASP A 20 0.84 -3.97 9.30
N ALA A 21 -0.24 -4.71 9.01
CA ALA A 21 -0.32 -6.12 9.32
C ALA A 21 0.70 -6.94 8.50
N ILE A 22 0.82 -6.68 7.19
CA ILE A 22 1.76 -7.40 6.32
C ILE A 22 3.21 -7.15 6.78
N GLU A 23 3.57 -5.90 7.08
CA GLU A 23 4.92 -5.58 7.57
C GLU A 23 5.21 -6.25 8.91
N LYS A 24 4.27 -6.19 9.85
CA LYS A 24 4.43 -6.86 11.15
C LYS A 24 4.56 -8.37 11.01
N GLU A 25 3.80 -8.99 10.12
CA GLU A 25 3.88 -10.43 9.84
C GLU A 25 5.26 -10.80 9.26
N ALA A 26 5.79 -9.97 8.36
CA ALA A 26 7.14 -10.12 7.82
C ALA A 26 8.22 -10.07 8.92
N VAL A 27 8.11 -9.15 9.88
CA VAL A 27 9.05 -9.05 11.02
C VAL A 27 8.94 -10.24 11.98
N THR A 28 7.72 -10.68 12.28
CA THR A 28 7.45 -11.53 13.46
C THR A 28 7.33 -13.02 13.17
N GLN A 29 7.00 -13.44 11.95
CA GLN A 29 6.55 -14.81 11.67
C GLN A 29 7.54 -15.70 10.88
N SER A 30 8.85 -15.49 10.98
CA SER A 30 9.85 -16.26 10.18
C SER A 30 9.58 -16.22 8.66
N MET A 31 8.74 -15.30 8.21
CA MET A 31 8.39 -15.14 6.81
C MET A 31 9.57 -14.46 6.13
N ASN A 32 10.07 -15.06 5.05
CA ASN A 32 11.11 -14.40 4.28
C ASN A 32 10.53 -13.18 3.56
N THR A 33 11.40 -12.23 3.23
CA THR A 33 11.05 -10.99 2.53
C THR A 33 10.36 -11.26 1.21
N VAL A 34 10.67 -12.38 0.54
CA VAL A 34 10.00 -12.82 -0.69
C VAL A 34 8.48 -13.01 -0.50
N GLY A 35 8.08 -13.77 0.54
CA GLY A 35 6.65 -14.00 0.82
C GLY A 35 5.93 -12.70 1.20
N ALA A 36 6.60 -11.82 1.94
CA ALA A 36 6.08 -10.51 2.30
C ALA A 36 5.88 -9.61 1.06
N THR A 37 6.85 -9.58 0.14
CA THR A 37 6.75 -8.86 -1.13
C THR A 37 5.58 -9.38 -1.98
N GLU A 38 5.36 -10.70 -2.04
CA GLU A 38 4.21 -11.26 -2.75
C GLU A 38 2.86 -10.80 -2.17
N LEU A 39 2.75 -10.73 -0.83
CA LEU A 39 1.54 -10.23 -0.18
C LEU A 39 1.33 -8.75 -0.48
N VAL A 40 2.39 -7.93 -0.44
CA VAL A 40 2.32 -6.50 -0.80
C VAL A 40 1.93 -6.31 -2.27
N HIS A 41 2.45 -7.12 -3.19
CA HIS A 41 2.04 -7.07 -4.60
C HIS A 41 0.55 -7.40 -4.80
N LYS A 42 0.05 -8.44 -4.13
CA LYS A 42 -1.39 -8.81 -4.16
C LYS A 42 -2.25 -7.70 -3.56
N TRP A 43 -1.81 -7.15 -2.42
CA TRP A 43 -2.45 -6.02 -1.76
C TRP A 43 -2.52 -4.79 -2.69
N LYS A 44 -1.42 -4.47 -3.37
CA LYS A 44 -1.33 -3.30 -4.27
C LYS A 44 -2.29 -3.42 -5.45
N ALA A 45 -2.34 -4.59 -6.10
CA ALA A 45 -3.25 -4.84 -7.21
C ALA A 45 -4.72 -4.69 -6.79
N ARG A 46 -5.09 -5.28 -5.65
CA ARG A 46 -6.44 -5.17 -5.08
C ARG A 46 -6.78 -3.72 -4.71
N THR A 47 -5.85 -3.02 -4.06
CA THR A 47 -6.04 -1.64 -3.61
C THR A 47 -6.20 -0.68 -4.78
N ALA A 48 -5.40 -0.83 -5.85
CA ALA A 48 -5.56 -0.03 -7.05
C ALA A 48 -6.97 -0.20 -7.67
N ALA A 49 -7.50 -1.42 -7.72
CA ALA A 49 -8.86 -1.67 -8.18
C ALA A 49 -9.92 -1.01 -7.29
N LEU A 50 -9.72 -0.99 -5.96
CA LEU A 50 -10.62 -0.30 -5.02
C LEU A 50 -10.57 1.22 -5.19
N ILE A 51 -9.38 1.80 -5.33
CA ILE A 51 -9.19 3.24 -5.57
C ILE A 51 -9.86 3.66 -6.89
N ALA A 52 -9.74 2.86 -7.94
CA ALA A 52 -10.36 3.17 -9.24
C ALA A 52 -11.88 3.27 -9.14
N GLN A 53 -12.49 2.42 -8.31
CA GLN A 53 -13.95 2.35 -8.12
C GLN A 53 -14.48 3.40 -7.15
N GLN A 54 -13.76 3.69 -6.08
CA GLN A 54 -14.26 4.56 -4.99
C GLN A 54 -13.78 6.01 -5.07
N ILE A 55 -12.66 6.26 -5.74
CA ILE A 55 -12.03 7.58 -5.85
C ILE A 55 -12.03 8.01 -7.31
N ASN A 56 -11.09 7.50 -8.11
CA ASN A 56 -11.03 7.68 -9.56
C ASN A 56 -9.91 6.83 -10.19
N PRO A 57 -9.97 6.55 -11.51
CA PRO A 57 -8.93 5.79 -12.21
C PRO A 57 -7.52 6.43 -12.18
N PRO A 58 -7.35 7.76 -12.33
CA PRO A 58 -6.02 8.38 -12.23
C PRO A 58 -5.30 8.11 -10.90
N ALA A 59 -5.99 8.20 -9.76
CA ALA A 59 -5.42 7.89 -8.45
C ALA A 59 -4.98 6.42 -8.34
N ALA A 60 -5.72 5.50 -8.96
CA ALA A 60 -5.34 4.09 -9.02
C ALA A 60 -4.08 3.87 -9.87
N GLN A 61 -3.97 4.58 -11.00
CA GLN A 61 -2.78 4.53 -11.86
C GLN A 61 -1.54 5.07 -11.15
N GLN A 62 -1.69 6.12 -10.32
CA GLN A 62 -0.59 6.64 -9.50
C GLN A 62 -0.07 5.56 -8.53
N LEU A 63 -0.94 4.89 -7.78
CA LEU A 63 -0.53 3.78 -6.90
C LEU A 63 0.11 2.64 -7.70
N ALA A 64 -0.47 2.24 -8.84
CA ALA A 64 0.07 1.18 -9.67
C ALA A 64 1.48 1.52 -10.20
N ALA A 65 1.72 2.78 -10.52
CA ALA A 65 2.99 3.30 -11.03
C ALA A 65 4.10 3.42 -9.96
N VAL A 66 3.75 3.40 -8.67
CA VAL A 66 4.74 3.33 -7.59
C VAL A 66 5.59 2.09 -7.79
N LYS A 67 6.91 2.27 -7.91
CA LYS A 67 7.87 1.17 -7.94
C LYS A 67 8.86 1.39 -6.81
N PRO A 68 9.21 0.33 -6.05
CA PRO A 68 10.36 0.42 -5.17
C PRO A 68 11.59 0.82 -6.00
N GLY A 69 12.46 1.63 -5.40
CA GLY A 69 13.72 2.00 -6.02
C GLY A 69 14.63 0.79 -6.23
N PRO A 70 15.79 0.97 -6.87
CA PRO A 70 16.81 -0.07 -6.91
C PRO A 70 17.12 -0.56 -5.48
N SER A 71 17.30 -1.86 -5.32
CA SER A 71 17.82 -2.41 -4.07
C SER A 71 19.23 -1.86 -3.83
N PHE A 72 19.42 -1.10 -2.75
CA PHE A 72 20.70 -0.48 -2.40
C PHE A 72 21.30 -1.04 -1.12
N THR A 73 20.53 -1.79 -0.34
CA THR A 73 21.00 -2.33 0.94
C THR A 73 21.10 -3.84 0.79
N ASN A 74 22.09 -4.45 1.44
CA ASN A 74 22.20 -5.90 1.46
C ASN A 74 21.18 -6.52 2.47
N ASP A 75 20.28 -5.69 3.01
CA ASP A 75 19.28 -6.02 4.01
C ASP A 75 17.88 -5.98 3.38
N LEU A 76 17.45 -7.15 2.88
CA LEU A 76 16.17 -7.30 2.21
C LEU A 76 14.96 -6.89 3.07
N PHE A 77 15.11 -6.84 4.40
CA PHE A 77 14.04 -6.45 5.29
C PHE A 77 13.88 -4.93 5.32
N GLU A 78 14.99 -4.20 5.38
CA GLU A 78 15.00 -2.74 5.26
C GLU A 78 14.40 -2.29 3.92
N GLU A 79 14.78 -2.94 2.82
CA GLU A 79 14.25 -2.63 1.49
C GLU A 79 12.74 -2.87 1.38
N PHE A 80 12.26 -3.95 2.01
CA PHE A 80 10.85 -4.27 2.08
C PHE A 80 10.08 -3.23 2.92
N SER A 81 10.61 -2.82 4.08
CA SER A 81 10.00 -1.78 4.90
C SER A 81 9.95 -0.43 4.20
N ASP A 82 11.01 -0.05 3.47
CA ASP A 82 11.01 1.16 2.64
C ASP A 82 9.95 1.10 1.53
N GLU A 83 9.79 -0.06 0.87
CA GLU A 83 8.72 -0.27 -0.10
C GLU A 83 7.32 -0.08 0.53
N VAL A 84 7.09 -0.67 1.70
CA VAL A 84 5.82 -0.53 2.42
C VAL A 84 5.55 0.94 2.80
N GLU A 85 6.56 1.67 3.28
CA GLU A 85 6.40 3.08 3.65
C GLU A 85 6.14 3.97 2.43
N LEU A 86 6.72 3.64 1.27
CA LEU A 86 6.42 4.34 0.01
C LEU A 86 4.92 4.23 -0.35
N TYR A 87 4.31 3.05 -0.20
CA TYR A 87 2.88 2.88 -0.42
C TYR A 87 2.04 3.60 0.64
N ARG A 88 2.43 3.53 1.93
CA ARG A 88 1.75 4.28 3.01
C ARG A 88 1.75 5.78 2.75
N ALA A 89 2.89 6.33 2.35
CA ALA A 89 3.01 7.75 2.00
C ALA A 89 2.05 8.13 0.86
N HIS A 90 1.94 7.30 -0.17
CA HIS A 90 0.99 7.49 -1.27
C HIS A 90 -0.47 7.49 -0.78
N LEU A 91 -0.87 6.52 0.04
CA LEU A 91 -2.24 6.46 0.56
C LEU A 91 -2.57 7.65 1.48
N ARG A 92 -1.61 8.08 2.32
CA ARG A 92 -1.76 9.27 3.17
C ARG A 92 -1.89 10.55 2.34
N ALA A 93 -1.13 10.69 1.26
CA ALA A 93 -1.24 11.83 0.34
C ALA A 93 -2.59 11.85 -0.38
N LEU A 94 -3.07 10.69 -0.82
CA LEU A 94 -4.37 10.55 -1.44
C LEU A 94 -5.50 10.91 -0.46
N MET A 95 -5.43 10.43 0.77
CA MET A 95 -6.42 10.73 1.82
C MET A 95 -6.49 12.22 2.16
N LYS A 96 -5.35 12.94 2.14
CA LYS A 96 -5.31 14.40 2.30
C LYS A 96 -5.93 15.17 1.13
N SER A 97 -6.08 14.53 -0.02
CA SER A 97 -6.61 15.13 -1.25
C SER A 97 -8.10 14.82 -1.47
N LEU A 98 -8.72 14.05 -0.58
CA LEU A 98 -10.16 13.72 -0.55
C LEU A 98 -10.91 14.70 0.36
#